data_AF-B9Z271-F1
#
_entry.id   AF-B9Z271-F1
#
_cell.length_a   1.000
_cell.length_b   1.000
_cell.length_c   1.000
_cell.angle_alpha   90.00
_cell.angle_beta   90.00
_cell.angle_gamma   90.00
#
_symmetry.space_group_name_H-M   'P 1'
#
loop_
_entity.id
_entity.type
_entity.pdbx_description
1 polymer ?
#
loop_
_entity_poly.entity_id
_entity_poly.type
_entity_poly.pdbx_seq_one_letter_code
_entity_poly.pdbx_strand_id
1 'polypeptide(L)'
;MNHFSLRGDYRVQSRRDYAPSALEGEWYCDHGLVSNEQINGALRRHPRWAGHTRVSLLPVLVSRRSGKFASEPDILYKRDLFIPEPGADGMPADIVDVLKSQQNWLSRARYIKALFPDDFPRIFRYLCHLELIIANEYMLHEAGHFLSYDVFTKQRDGYFSIAGKTAWPLVYLEELRADLNAFGFAVQLLPQEQAAQIFLYNLMLRFGVHREGLLSARQAPYGLVPYLLFYLLYQLDFIAVWELRGRYCFTLGSLDSQNLIEVMQACALHAEQQLNTPEMAVRSPLDRAIAAARYVRLRLDHHTLTQRFASVMNQQAASKEQS
;
A
#
# COMPACT_ATOMS: atom_id res chain seq x y z
N MET A 1 22.64 -2.04 19.24
CA MET A 1 21.61 -1.30 18.48
C MET A 1 22.25 -0.02 17.96
N ASN A 2 22.05 0.29 16.68
CA ASN A 2 22.62 1.49 16.05
C ASN A 2 21.60 2.63 16.16
N HIS A 3 21.79 3.51 17.14
CA HIS A 3 21.00 4.71 17.33
C HIS A 3 21.21 5.70 16.17
N PHE A 4 20.19 6.51 15.86
CA PHE A 4 20.30 7.63 14.91
C PHE A 4 19.57 8.87 15.42
N SER A 5 20.02 10.03 14.94
CA SER A 5 19.42 11.34 15.19
C SER A 5 19.51 12.16 13.91
N LEU A 6 18.36 12.54 13.34
CA LEU A 6 18.26 13.35 12.13
C LEU A 6 17.60 14.68 12.50
N ARG A 7 18.22 15.79 12.11
CA ARG A 7 17.72 17.15 12.33
C ARG A 7 17.91 17.98 11.06
N GLY A 8 16.87 18.68 10.66
CA GLY A 8 16.82 19.31 9.35
C GLY A 8 15.47 19.91 9.04
N ASP A 9 15.35 20.40 7.83
CA ASP A 9 14.09 20.84 7.26
C ASP A 9 13.48 19.70 6.44
N TYR A 10 12.23 19.33 6.76
CA TYR A 10 11.49 18.30 6.02
C TYR A 10 10.24 18.88 5.39
N ARG A 11 9.89 18.35 4.22
CA ARG A 11 8.63 18.62 3.53
C ARG A 11 7.95 17.29 3.19
N VAL A 12 6.63 17.18 3.40
CA VAL A 12 5.89 16.03 2.87
C VAL A 12 5.60 16.22 1.38
N GLN A 13 5.53 15.11 0.63
CA GLN A 13 5.43 15.12 -0.83
C GLN A 13 4.26 15.99 -1.37
N SER A 14 3.14 16.04 -0.64
CA SER A 14 1.93 16.77 -1.01
C SER A 14 1.95 18.28 -0.71
N ARG A 15 2.96 18.77 0.03
CA ARG A 15 3.08 20.18 0.45
C ARG A 15 4.23 20.86 -0.27
N ARG A 16 4.29 22.19 -0.37
CA ARG A 16 5.42 22.91 -0.98
C ARG A 16 6.45 23.42 0.03
N ASP A 17 6.05 23.54 1.29
CA ASP A 17 6.84 24.22 2.29
C ASP A 17 7.62 23.24 3.16
N TYR A 18 8.90 23.54 3.34
CA TYR A 18 9.78 22.88 4.28
C TYR A 18 9.53 23.45 5.69
N ALA A 19 9.73 22.60 6.71
CA ALA A 19 9.70 23.06 8.10
C ALA A 19 10.70 22.28 8.98
N PRO A 20 11.24 22.92 10.04
CA PRO A 20 12.14 22.28 10.98
C PRO A 20 11.52 21.02 11.58
N SER A 21 12.22 19.91 11.43
CA SER A 21 11.74 18.57 11.76
C SER A 21 12.89 17.68 12.22
N ALA A 22 12.61 16.78 13.16
CA ALA A 22 13.61 15.85 13.67
C ALA A 22 13.05 14.44 13.91
N LEU A 23 13.93 13.46 13.78
CA LEU A 23 13.71 12.05 14.12
C LEU A 23 14.83 11.57 15.04
N GLU A 24 14.47 10.85 16.10
CA GLU A 24 15.40 10.15 16.97
C GLU A 24 14.88 8.71 17.16
N GLY A 25 15.79 7.74 17.09
CA GLY A 25 15.39 6.33 17.17
C GLY A 25 16.52 5.35 16.91
N GLU A 26 16.14 4.15 16.48
CA GLU A 26 17.05 3.06 16.18
C GLU A 26 16.79 2.52 14.77
N TRP A 27 17.85 2.14 14.05
CA TRP A 27 17.70 1.39 12.81
C TRP A 27 17.12 0.01 13.13
N TYR A 28 16.00 -0.34 12.49
CA TYR A 28 15.36 -1.63 12.72
C TYR A 28 16.15 -2.74 12.02
N CYS A 29 16.54 -3.74 12.79
CA CYS A 29 17.22 -4.94 12.29
C CYS A 29 16.61 -6.16 12.99
N ASP A 30 16.17 -7.14 12.21
CA ASP A 30 15.56 -8.37 12.72
C ASP A 30 15.91 -9.54 11.80
N HIS A 31 15.89 -10.75 12.35
CA HIS A 31 16.04 -11.97 11.58
C HIS A 31 14.78 -12.20 10.73
N GLY A 32 14.95 -12.20 9.41
CA GLY A 32 13.83 -12.32 8.45
C GLY A 32 13.43 -10.99 7.80
N LEU A 33 14.07 -9.88 8.17
CA LEU A 33 13.93 -8.62 7.44
C LEU A 33 14.53 -8.76 6.03
N VAL A 34 13.76 -8.42 5.00
CA VAL A 34 14.23 -8.38 3.63
C VAL A 34 15.21 -7.22 3.48
N SER A 35 16.45 -7.52 3.10
CA SER A 35 17.46 -6.50 2.86
C SER A 35 17.28 -5.82 1.51
N ASN A 36 17.80 -4.59 1.37
CA ASN A 36 17.89 -3.90 0.08
C ASN A 36 18.63 -4.77 -0.97
N GLU A 37 19.60 -5.57 -0.57
CA GLU A 37 20.31 -6.47 -1.49
C GLU A 37 19.40 -7.58 -2.01
N GLN A 38 18.65 -8.24 -1.11
CA GLN A 38 17.74 -9.33 -1.46
C GLN A 38 16.64 -8.87 -2.41
N ILE A 39 15.97 -7.76 -2.09
CA ILE A 39 14.87 -7.24 -2.91
C ILE A 39 15.36 -6.73 -4.27
N ASN A 40 16.49 -6.02 -4.31
CA ASN A 40 17.06 -5.58 -5.59
C ASN A 40 17.64 -6.76 -6.40
N GLY A 41 18.09 -7.82 -5.73
CA GLY A 41 18.45 -9.09 -6.38
C GLY A 41 17.25 -9.78 -7.02
N ALA A 42 16.08 -9.74 -6.38
CA ALA A 42 14.83 -10.22 -6.98
C ALA A 42 14.40 -9.37 -8.17
N LEU A 43 14.41 -8.04 -8.05
CA LEU A 43 14.13 -7.11 -9.14
C LEU A 43 15.02 -7.37 -10.36
N ARG A 44 16.34 -7.51 -10.15
CA ARG A 44 17.31 -7.83 -11.22
C ARG A 44 16.97 -9.12 -11.98
N ARG A 45 16.38 -10.10 -11.31
CA ARG A 45 15.98 -11.38 -11.91
C ARG A 45 14.58 -11.34 -12.51
N HIS A 46 13.80 -10.30 -12.23
CA HIS A 46 12.43 -10.19 -12.72
C HIS A 46 12.40 -9.77 -14.19
N PRO A 47 11.73 -10.52 -15.09
CA PRO A 47 11.79 -10.27 -16.54
C PRO A 47 11.20 -8.92 -16.98
N ARG A 48 10.39 -8.29 -16.11
CA ARG A 48 9.77 -6.98 -16.34
C ARG A 48 10.53 -5.80 -15.73
N TRP A 49 11.69 -6.00 -15.12
CA TRP A 49 12.45 -4.88 -14.55
C TRP A 49 13.30 -4.20 -15.63
N ALA A 50 13.22 -2.87 -15.70
CA ALA A 50 13.86 -2.08 -16.76
C ALA A 50 15.33 -1.73 -16.50
N GLY A 51 15.90 -2.12 -15.37
CA GLY A 51 17.35 -2.04 -15.12
C GLY A 51 17.86 -0.76 -14.44
N HIS A 52 17.03 0.24 -14.18
CA HIS A 52 17.49 1.58 -13.76
C HIS A 52 16.94 2.07 -12.41
N THR A 53 16.00 1.36 -11.80
CA THR A 53 15.43 1.69 -10.47
C THR A 53 15.89 0.69 -9.42
N ARG A 54 16.03 1.14 -8.17
CA ARG A 54 16.38 0.28 -7.03
C ARG A 54 15.61 0.70 -5.79
N VAL A 55 15.23 -0.28 -4.98
CA VAL A 55 14.73 -0.03 -3.62
C VAL A 55 15.89 0.44 -2.77
N SER A 56 15.69 1.58 -2.10
CA SER A 56 16.64 2.17 -1.16
C SER A 56 15.85 2.67 0.04
N LEU A 57 15.39 1.72 0.86
CA LEU A 57 14.55 1.97 2.02
C LEU A 57 15.22 1.41 3.27
N LEU A 58 15.04 2.07 4.41
CA LEU A 58 15.49 1.59 5.72
C LEU A 58 14.36 1.68 6.74
N PRO A 59 13.97 0.56 7.38
CA PRO A 59 13.02 0.60 8.48
C PRO A 59 13.68 1.12 9.75
N VAL A 60 12.91 1.90 10.52
CA VAL A 60 13.36 2.51 11.78
C VAL A 60 12.32 2.37 12.87
N LEU A 61 12.81 2.29 14.11
CA LEU A 61 12.02 2.41 15.33
C LEU A 61 12.18 3.83 15.87
N VAL A 62 11.32 4.75 15.44
CA VAL A 62 11.38 6.15 15.86
C VAL A 62 10.74 6.33 17.24
N SER A 63 11.55 6.71 18.22
CA SER A 63 11.13 6.98 19.59
C SER A 63 10.66 8.42 19.78
N ARG A 64 11.21 9.37 19.02
CA ARG A 64 10.80 10.79 19.06
C ARG A 64 10.70 11.41 17.66
N ARG A 65 9.67 12.23 17.49
CA ARG A 65 9.35 12.97 16.25
C ARG A 65 9.11 14.43 16.60
N SER A 66 9.50 15.34 15.74
CA SER A 66 9.09 16.75 15.79
C SER A 66 8.74 17.28 14.41
N GLY A 67 8.09 18.45 14.35
CA GLY A 67 7.78 19.13 13.10
C GLY A 67 6.85 18.32 12.19
N LYS A 68 7.20 18.21 10.91
CA LYS A 68 6.41 17.51 9.90
C LYS A 68 6.35 16.00 10.11
N PHE A 69 7.41 15.39 10.62
CA PHE A 69 7.42 13.96 10.94
C PHE A 69 6.38 13.58 12.02
N ALA A 70 6.13 14.48 12.97
CA ALA A 70 5.15 14.28 14.04
C ALA A 70 3.72 14.61 13.62
N SER A 71 3.52 15.67 12.83
CA SER A 71 2.20 16.24 12.54
C SER A 71 1.49 15.64 11.33
N GLU A 72 2.22 15.10 10.36
CA GLU A 72 1.64 14.51 9.14
C GLU A 72 1.42 13.00 9.34
N PRO A 73 0.42 12.38 8.72
CA PRO A 73 0.09 10.96 8.94
C PRO A 73 1.09 9.98 8.28
N ASP A 74 1.91 10.47 7.35
CA ASP A 74 2.87 9.70 6.57
C ASP A 74 3.83 8.89 7.47
N ILE A 75 4.15 7.68 7.04
CA ILE A 75 5.14 6.81 7.68
C ILE A 75 6.35 6.54 6.80
N LEU A 76 6.27 6.83 5.50
CA LEU A 76 7.39 6.83 4.58
C LEU A 76 7.95 8.24 4.45
N TYR A 77 9.21 8.41 4.81
CA TYR A 77 9.92 9.67 4.71
C TYR A 77 10.92 9.58 3.55
N LYS A 78 10.79 10.49 2.59
CA LYS A 78 11.64 10.48 1.39
C LYS A 78 12.88 11.31 1.59
N ARG A 79 14.04 10.74 1.27
CA ARG A 79 15.34 11.38 1.45
C ARG A 79 15.47 12.69 0.67
N ASP A 80 14.93 12.73 -0.55
CA ASP A 80 14.98 13.92 -1.42
C ASP A 80 14.12 15.09 -0.90
N LEU A 81 13.29 14.86 0.12
CA LEU A 81 12.47 15.87 0.78
C LEU A 81 13.04 16.32 2.14
N PHE A 82 14.24 15.89 2.50
CA PHE A 82 14.93 16.26 3.73
C PHE A 82 16.22 17.02 3.45
N ILE A 83 16.38 18.18 4.11
CA ILE A 83 17.58 19.02 4.03
C ILE A 83 18.20 19.02 5.43
N PRO A 84 19.37 18.38 5.65
CA PRO A 84 19.99 18.32 6.96
C PRO A 84 20.42 19.70 7.45
N GLU A 85 20.36 19.93 8.76
CA GLU A 85 20.98 21.08 9.41
C GLU A 85 22.51 21.09 9.19
N PRO A 86 23.17 22.27 9.17
CA PRO A 86 24.62 22.34 9.05
C PRO A 86 25.33 21.50 10.14
N GLY A 87 26.13 20.53 9.71
CA GLY A 87 26.86 19.63 10.62
C GLY A 87 26.06 18.44 11.14
N ALA A 88 24.79 18.27 10.74
CA ALA A 88 23.99 17.08 11.03
C ALA A 88 24.09 16.03 9.92
N ASP A 89 23.80 14.77 10.26
CA ASP A 89 23.72 13.68 9.29
C ASP A 89 22.49 13.83 8.38
N GLY A 90 22.68 13.55 7.09
CA GLY A 90 21.58 13.43 6.13
C GLY A 90 20.85 12.09 6.23
N MET A 91 19.65 12.02 5.66
CA MET A 91 18.96 10.73 5.47
C MET A 91 19.77 9.84 4.50
N PRO A 92 20.23 8.65 4.90
CA PRO A 92 21.03 7.79 4.02
C PRO A 92 20.19 7.17 2.88
N ALA A 93 18.90 6.96 3.14
CA ALA A 93 17.92 6.32 2.27
C ALA A 93 16.53 6.88 2.58
N ASP A 94 15.51 6.45 1.85
CA ASP A 94 14.14 6.64 2.30
C ASP A 94 13.94 5.83 3.60
N ILE A 95 13.08 6.31 4.49
CA ILE A 95 12.92 5.75 5.83
C ILE A 95 11.46 5.40 6.08
N VAL A 96 11.19 4.19 6.57
CA VAL A 96 9.85 3.79 7.03
C VAL A 96 9.77 3.73 8.56
N ASP A 97 8.86 4.51 9.12
CA ASP A 97 8.59 4.62 10.55
C ASP A 97 7.69 3.48 11.04
N VAL A 98 8.33 2.38 11.44
CA VAL A 98 7.65 1.13 11.81
C VAL A 98 6.79 1.31 13.06
N LEU A 99 7.28 2.02 14.08
CA LEU A 99 6.53 2.26 15.32
C LEU A 99 5.28 3.12 15.07
N LYS A 100 5.38 4.16 14.23
CA LYS A 100 4.22 4.97 13.87
C LYS A 100 3.19 4.12 13.12
N SER A 101 3.63 3.27 12.20
CA SER A 101 2.78 2.33 11.47
C SER A 101 2.08 1.32 12.40
N GLN A 102 2.80 0.78 13.37
CA GLN A 102 2.26 -0.15 14.36
C GLN A 102 1.18 0.53 15.23
N GLN A 103 1.45 1.73 15.74
CA GLN A 103 0.47 2.52 16.51
C GLN A 103 -0.78 2.83 15.66
N ASN A 104 -0.54 3.19 14.40
CA ASN A 104 -1.55 3.40 13.39
C ASN A 104 -2.40 2.15 13.13
N TRP A 105 -1.82 0.96 13.15
CA TRP A 105 -2.57 -0.28 13.03
C TRP A 105 -3.39 -0.53 14.31
N LEU A 106 -2.76 -0.51 15.49
CA LEU A 106 -3.47 -0.73 16.76
C LEU A 106 -4.70 0.18 16.95
N SER A 107 -4.60 1.47 16.59
CA SER A 107 -5.72 2.41 16.66
C SER A 107 -6.88 2.06 15.70
N ARG A 108 -6.57 1.39 14.59
CA ARG A 108 -7.52 0.97 13.55
C ARG A 108 -8.14 -0.40 13.77
N ALA A 109 -7.65 -1.17 14.75
CA ALA A 109 -8.18 -2.50 15.12
C ALA A 109 -9.71 -2.54 15.21
N ARG A 110 -10.32 -1.48 15.78
CA ARG A 110 -11.78 -1.38 15.91
C ARG A 110 -12.52 -1.33 14.57
N TYR A 111 -11.96 -0.65 13.57
CA TYR A 111 -12.58 -0.53 12.25
C TYR A 111 -12.48 -1.85 11.48
N ILE A 112 -11.33 -2.50 11.58
CA ILE A 112 -11.09 -3.80 10.95
C ILE A 112 -11.96 -4.89 11.60
N LYS A 113 -12.08 -4.90 12.93
CA LYS A 113 -13.03 -5.78 13.65
C LYS A 113 -14.47 -5.58 13.20
N ALA A 114 -14.88 -4.35 12.92
CA ALA A 114 -16.25 -4.08 12.44
C ALA A 114 -16.47 -4.57 11.00
N LEU A 115 -15.42 -4.61 10.18
CA LEU A 115 -15.48 -5.11 8.81
C LEU A 115 -15.41 -6.64 8.75
N PHE A 116 -14.61 -7.28 9.59
CA PHE A 116 -14.33 -8.72 9.58
C PHE A 116 -14.62 -9.35 10.95
N PRO A 117 -15.87 -9.31 11.46
CA PRO A 117 -16.17 -9.68 12.86
C PRO A 117 -15.76 -11.11 13.23
N ASP A 118 -16.00 -12.07 12.34
CA ASP A 118 -15.75 -13.49 12.59
C ASP A 118 -14.28 -13.87 12.34
N ASP A 119 -13.63 -13.25 11.35
CA ASP A 119 -12.23 -13.51 10.99
C ASP A 119 -11.23 -12.74 11.87
N PHE A 120 -11.64 -11.61 12.45
CA PHE A 120 -10.75 -10.70 13.19
C PHE A 120 -9.95 -11.39 14.30
N PRO A 121 -10.53 -12.25 15.17
CA PRO A 121 -9.74 -12.92 16.21
C PRO A 121 -8.61 -13.78 15.65
N ARG A 122 -8.84 -14.47 14.52
CA ARG A 122 -7.83 -15.32 13.87
C ARG A 122 -6.76 -14.45 13.21
N ILE A 123 -7.15 -13.40 12.49
CA ILE A 123 -6.23 -12.46 11.85
C ILE A 123 -5.35 -11.76 12.90
N PHE A 124 -5.95 -11.23 13.96
CA PHE A 124 -5.23 -10.50 15.01
C PHE A 124 -4.18 -11.39 15.69
N ARG A 125 -4.50 -12.67 15.94
CA ARG A 125 -3.55 -13.65 16.47
C ARG A 125 -2.43 -13.98 15.46
N TYR A 126 -2.75 -14.02 14.18
CA TYR A 126 -1.79 -14.33 13.12
C TYR A 126 -0.77 -13.19 12.90
N LEU A 127 -1.17 -11.94 13.15
CA LEU A 127 -0.34 -10.75 13.01
C LEU A 127 0.39 -10.38 14.32
N CYS A 128 1.17 -11.31 14.87
CA CYS A 128 1.84 -11.15 16.18
C CYS A 128 3.18 -10.37 16.15
N HIS A 129 3.85 -10.27 15.00
CA HIS A 129 5.15 -9.59 14.83
C HIS A 129 5.04 -8.40 13.88
N LEU A 130 4.27 -7.38 14.28
CA LEU A 130 3.88 -6.28 13.41
C LEU A 130 5.07 -5.50 12.85
N GLU A 131 6.14 -5.32 13.63
CA GLU A 131 7.31 -4.55 13.22
C GLU A 131 7.98 -5.14 11.98
N LEU A 132 8.23 -6.46 12.00
CA LEU A 132 8.81 -7.20 10.89
C LEU A 132 7.87 -7.21 9.68
N ILE A 133 6.58 -7.43 9.92
CA ILE A 133 5.54 -7.44 8.87
C ILE A 133 5.50 -6.09 8.15
N ILE A 134 5.43 -4.98 8.90
CA ILE A 134 5.40 -3.61 8.35
C ILE A 134 6.66 -3.31 7.54
N ALA A 135 7.83 -3.63 8.11
CA ALA A 135 9.11 -3.34 7.45
C ALA A 135 9.24 -4.11 6.12
N ASN A 136 8.89 -5.39 6.12
CA ASN A 136 8.91 -6.22 4.91
C ASN A 136 7.85 -5.78 3.89
N GLU A 137 6.63 -5.47 4.34
CA GLU A 137 5.55 -5.02 3.45
C GLU A 137 5.97 -3.78 2.65
N TYR A 138 6.53 -2.76 3.31
CA TYR A 138 7.00 -1.55 2.64
C TYR A 138 8.16 -1.81 1.66
N MET A 139 9.13 -2.66 2.03
CA MET A 139 10.22 -3.05 1.12
C MET A 139 9.69 -3.71 -0.16
N LEU A 140 8.70 -4.60 -0.01
CA LEU A 140 8.08 -5.33 -1.12
C LEU A 140 7.18 -4.43 -1.96
N HIS A 141 6.41 -3.52 -1.33
CA HIS A 141 5.57 -2.52 -1.98
C HIS A 141 6.37 -1.60 -2.89
N GLU A 142 7.48 -1.04 -2.38
CA GLU A 142 8.38 -0.19 -3.18
C GLU A 142 8.96 -0.94 -4.39
N ALA A 143 9.32 -2.22 -4.24
CA ALA A 143 9.72 -3.04 -5.38
C ALA A 143 8.60 -3.23 -6.41
N GLY A 144 7.35 -3.33 -5.94
CA GLY A 144 6.16 -3.43 -6.77
C GLY A 144 5.98 -2.26 -7.74
N HIS A 145 6.39 -1.05 -7.34
CA HIS A 145 6.38 0.13 -8.20
C HIS A 145 7.38 0.06 -9.37
N PHE A 146 8.40 -0.78 -9.28
CA PHE A 146 9.54 -0.79 -10.21
C PHE A 146 9.44 -1.82 -11.34
N LEU A 147 8.34 -2.56 -11.41
CA LEU A 147 8.08 -3.50 -12.50
C LEU A 147 7.38 -2.84 -13.69
N SER A 148 7.74 -3.26 -14.90
CA SER A 148 7.13 -2.85 -16.16
C SER A 148 7.29 -1.35 -16.44
N TYR A 149 6.20 -0.57 -16.41
CA TYR A 149 6.24 0.88 -16.54
C TYR A 149 6.35 1.49 -15.15
N ASP A 150 7.59 1.69 -14.70
CA ASP A 150 7.90 2.06 -13.32
C ASP A 150 7.38 3.46 -12.95
N VAL A 151 7.17 3.67 -11.65
CA VAL A 151 6.57 4.90 -11.12
C VAL A 151 7.35 6.18 -11.48
N PHE A 152 8.69 6.13 -11.54
CA PHE A 152 9.49 7.31 -11.87
C PHE A 152 9.38 7.67 -13.34
N THR A 153 9.42 6.67 -14.22
CA THR A 153 9.15 6.86 -15.65
C THR A 153 7.74 7.38 -15.86
N LYS A 154 6.72 6.85 -15.15
CA LYS A 154 5.34 7.38 -15.16
C LYS A 154 5.27 8.85 -14.75
N GLN A 155 5.94 9.24 -13.67
CA GLN A 155 5.97 10.63 -13.20
C GLN A 155 6.62 11.57 -14.23
N ARG A 156 7.78 11.19 -14.76
CA ARG A 156 8.50 11.96 -15.77
C ARG A 156 7.68 12.17 -17.04
N ASP A 157 7.00 11.11 -17.48
CA ASP A 157 6.23 11.11 -18.72
C ASP A 157 4.83 11.77 -18.56
N GLY A 158 4.54 12.34 -17.38
CA GLY A 158 3.27 13.02 -17.09
C GLY A 158 2.06 12.09 -17.00
N TYR A 159 2.28 10.78 -16.82
CA TYR A 159 1.23 9.75 -16.81
C TYR A 159 0.12 10.05 -15.79
N PHE A 160 0.49 10.56 -14.61
CA PHE A 160 -0.47 10.90 -13.54
C PHE A 160 -1.11 12.29 -13.71
N SER A 161 -0.72 13.08 -14.72
CA SER A 161 -1.12 14.49 -14.89
C SER A 161 -1.65 14.78 -16.30
N ILE A 162 -2.79 14.17 -16.65
CA ILE A 162 -3.42 14.35 -17.96
C ILE A 162 -3.92 15.80 -18.09
N ALA A 163 -3.49 16.48 -19.17
CA ALA A 163 -3.80 17.89 -19.42
C ALA A 163 -3.46 18.82 -18.23
N GLY A 164 -2.39 18.52 -17.47
CA GLY A 164 -1.92 19.32 -16.35
C GLY A 164 -2.73 19.15 -15.06
N LYS A 165 -3.68 18.21 -14.99
CA LYS A 165 -4.45 17.89 -13.79
C LYS A 165 -4.14 16.49 -13.30
N THR A 166 -3.99 16.33 -11.99
CA THR A 166 -3.78 15.01 -11.38
C THR A 166 -4.96 14.08 -11.67
N ALA A 167 -4.68 12.97 -12.35
CA ALA A 167 -5.63 11.90 -12.60
C ALA A 167 -5.61 10.91 -11.43
N TRP A 168 -6.29 11.26 -10.33
CA TRP A 168 -6.33 10.47 -9.10
C TRP A 168 -6.62 8.96 -9.29
N PRO A 169 -7.53 8.52 -10.19
CA PRO A 169 -7.73 7.09 -10.44
C PRO A 169 -6.47 6.35 -10.88
N LEU A 170 -5.56 7.00 -11.62
CA LEU A 170 -4.30 6.40 -12.05
C LEU A 170 -3.29 6.30 -10.90
N VAL A 171 -3.27 7.30 -10.01
CA VAL A 171 -2.46 7.26 -8.79
C VAL A 171 -2.91 6.10 -7.89
N TYR A 172 -4.22 5.96 -7.66
CA TYR A 172 -4.74 4.82 -6.89
C TYR A 172 -4.50 3.48 -7.57
N LEU A 173 -4.61 3.41 -8.90
CA LEU A 173 -4.31 2.17 -9.61
C LEU A 173 -2.84 1.78 -9.47
N GLU A 174 -1.93 2.75 -9.47
CA GLU A 174 -0.51 2.50 -9.28
C GLU A 174 -0.21 1.91 -7.89
N GLU A 175 -0.85 2.42 -6.83
CA GLU A 175 -0.72 1.84 -5.48
C GLU A 175 -1.24 0.41 -5.42
N LEU A 176 -2.41 0.13 -6.02
CA LEU A 176 -2.92 -1.24 -6.11
C LEU A 176 -1.96 -2.14 -6.90
N ARG A 177 -1.44 -1.66 -8.04
CA ARG A 177 -0.50 -2.43 -8.87
C ARG A 177 0.76 -2.79 -8.06
N ALA A 178 1.26 -1.85 -7.27
CA ALA A 178 2.38 -2.09 -6.37
C ALA A 178 2.04 -3.13 -5.30
N ASP A 179 0.88 -3.04 -4.64
CA ASP A 179 0.41 -4.06 -3.68
C ASP A 179 0.40 -5.47 -4.31
N LEU A 180 -0.19 -5.61 -5.49
CA LEU A 180 -0.33 -6.91 -6.15
C LEU A 180 1.02 -7.49 -6.60
N ASN A 181 1.93 -6.64 -7.12
CA ASN A 181 3.29 -7.06 -7.45
C ASN A 181 4.09 -7.43 -6.18
N ALA A 182 3.89 -6.71 -5.07
CA ALA A 182 4.53 -6.98 -3.79
C ALA A 182 4.18 -8.37 -3.25
N PHE A 183 2.94 -8.84 -3.47
CA PHE A 183 2.57 -10.21 -3.13
C PHE A 183 3.39 -11.25 -3.89
N GLY A 184 3.70 -11.02 -5.17
CA GLY A 184 4.60 -11.89 -5.93
C GLY A 184 6.01 -11.94 -5.35
N PHE A 185 6.57 -10.79 -4.97
CA PHE A 185 7.87 -10.72 -4.31
C PHE A 185 7.84 -11.38 -2.92
N ALA A 186 6.77 -11.20 -2.15
CA ALA A 186 6.62 -11.81 -0.83
C ALA A 186 6.70 -13.34 -0.92
N VAL A 187 5.93 -13.94 -1.83
CA VAL A 187 5.91 -15.40 -2.08
C VAL A 187 7.28 -15.90 -2.52
N GLN A 188 8.03 -15.10 -3.29
CA GLN A 188 9.36 -15.49 -3.77
C GLN A 188 10.44 -15.41 -2.68
N LEU A 189 10.37 -14.41 -1.81
CA LEU A 189 11.49 -14.02 -0.93
C LEU A 189 11.32 -14.44 0.53
N LEU A 190 10.08 -14.63 0.98
CA LEU A 190 9.78 -14.87 2.38
C LEU A 190 9.35 -16.31 2.64
N PRO A 191 9.55 -16.82 3.87
CA PRO A 191 8.86 -18.01 4.33
C PRO A 191 7.34 -17.85 4.18
N GLN A 192 6.66 -18.96 3.92
CA GLN A 192 5.24 -19.00 3.61
C GLN A 192 4.36 -18.25 4.63
N GLU A 193 4.61 -18.45 5.92
CA GLU A 193 3.86 -17.79 6.98
C GLU A 193 4.07 -16.28 7.00
N GLN A 194 5.31 -15.82 6.78
CA GLN A 194 5.62 -14.39 6.72
C GLN A 194 4.96 -13.73 5.50
N ALA A 195 5.01 -14.37 4.33
CA ALA A 195 4.31 -13.88 3.14
C ALA A 195 2.80 -13.77 3.36
N ALA A 196 2.18 -14.78 3.97
CA ALA A 196 0.77 -14.76 4.34
C ALA A 196 0.43 -13.64 5.35
N GLN A 197 1.33 -13.37 6.31
CA GLN A 197 1.18 -12.25 7.24
C GLN A 197 1.24 -10.89 6.52
N ILE A 198 2.15 -10.70 5.55
CA ILE A 198 2.20 -9.48 4.73
C ILE A 198 0.86 -9.27 4.02
N PHE A 199 0.34 -10.30 3.38
CA PHE A 199 -0.92 -10.23 2.64
C PHE A 199 -2.09 -9.84 3.54
N LEU A 200 -2.25 -10.52 4.68
CA LEU A 200 -3.31 -10.18 5.63
C LEU A 200 -3.14 -8.78 6.23
N TYR A 201 -1.92 -8.39 6.58
CA TYR A 201 -1.65 -7.04 7.08
C TYR A 201 -2.03 -5.97 6.06
N ASN A 202 -1.57 -6.09 4.81
CA ASN A 202 -1.89 -5.14 3.74
C ASN A 202 -3.40 -5.06 3.51
N LEU A 203 -4.09 -6.22 3.42
CA LEU A 203 -5.54 -6.28 3.25
C LEU A 203 -6.28 -5.53 4.36
N MET A 204 -5.94 -5.84 5.62
CA MET A 204 -6.55 -5.20 6.77
C MET A 204 -6.25 -3.70 6.78
N LEU A 205 -5.01 -3.30 6.51
CA LEU A 205 -4.59 -1.90 6.45
C LEU A 205 -5.42 -1.12 5.41
N ARG A 206 -5.49 -1.61 4.17
CA ARG A 206 -6.21 -0.93 3.08
C ARG A 206 -7.68 -0.71 3.42
N PHE A 207 -8.38 -1.74 3.91
CA PHE A 207 -9.78 -1.60 4.30
C PHE A 207 -9.99 -0.79 5.58
N GLY A 208 -9.15 -0.99 6.59
CA GLY A 208 -9.24 -0.33 7.89
C GLY A 208 -9.05 1.18 7.81
N VAL A 209 -8.01 1.62 7.10
CA VAL A 209 -7.76 3.05 6.86
C VAL A 209 -8.90 3.69 6.07
N HIS A 210 -9.41 2.99 5.06
CA HIS A 210 -10.54 3.48 4.26
C HIS A 210 -11.78 3.67 5.11
N ARG A 211 -12.11 2.67 5.93
CA ARG A 211 -13.24 2.70 6.85
C ARG A 211 -13.09 3.79 7.92
N GLU A 212 -11.90 3.93 8.48
CA GLU A 212 -11.59 5.02 9.41
C GLU A 212 -11.84 6.37 8.74
N GLY A 213 -11.22 6.64 7.59
CA GLY A 213 -11.30 7.92 6.91
C GLY A 213 -12.75 8.32 6.57
N LEU A 214 -13.57 7.34 6.15
CA LEU A 214 -14.98 7.61 5.84
C LEU A 214 -15.78 8.00 7.08
N LEU A 215 -15.49 7.38 8.22
CA LEU A 215 -16.23 7.61 9.47
C LEU A 215 -15.71 8.83 10.25
N SER A 216 -14.40 9.09 10.24
CA SER A 216 -13.79 10.15 11.04
C SER A 216 -13.62 11.47 10.27
N ALA A 217 -13.26 11.40 8.99
CA ALA A 217 -12.92 12.55 8.17
C ALA A 217 -13.88 12.78 6.99
N ARG A 218 -14.84 11.87 6.75
CA ARG A 218 -15.70 11.83 5.55
C ARG A 218 -14.88 11.85 4.25
N GLN A 219 -13.71 11.22 4.28
CA GLN A 219 -12.78 11.15 3.16
C GLN A 219 -12.40 9.69 2.90
N ALA A 220 -11.96 9.38 1.69
CA ALA A 220 -11.43 8.08 1.30
C ALA A 220 -9.91 8.20 1.11
N PRO A 221 -9.07 7.97 2.15
CA PRO A 221 -7.63 8.25 2.07
C PRO A 221 -6.91 7.46 0.97
N TYR A 222 -7.32 6.21 0.76
CA TYR A 222 -6.80 5.34 -0.30
C TYR A 222 -7.64 5.37 -1.58
N GLY A 223 -8.60 6.29 -1.68
CA GLY A 223 -9.47 6.43 -2.84
C GLY A 223 -10.11 5.12 -3.28
N LEU A 224 -9.74 4.64 -4.46
CA LEU A 224 -10.29 3.43 -5.06
C LEU A 224 -9.53 2.13 -4.74
N VAL A 225 -8.34 2.19 -4.14
CA VAL A 225 -7.52 0.98 -3.88
C VAL A 225 -8.31 -0.11 -3.15
N PRO A 226 -9.01 0.18 -2.03
CA PRO A 226 -9.70 -0.87 -1.28
C PRO A 226 -10.86 -1.47 -2.06
N TYR A 227 -11.58 -0.68 -2.87
CA TYR A 227 -12.63 -1.20 -3.73
C TYR A 227 -12.08 -2.10 -4.83
N LEU A 228 -11.01 -1.69 -5.50
CA LEU A 228 -10.40 -2.49 -6.57
C LEU A 228 -9.79 -3.79 -6.04
N LEU A 229 -9.20 -3.76 -4.83
CA LEU A 229 -8.72 -4.94 -4.13
C LEU A 229 -9.89 -5.86 -3.74
N PHE A 230 -10.98 -5.32 -3.17
CA PHE A 230 -12.20 -6.08 -2.90
C PHE A 230 -12.75 -6.75 -4.17
N TYR A 231 -12.84 -6.01 -5.27
CA TYR A 231 -13.34 -6.54 -6.54
C TYR A 231 -12.53 -7.75 -7.00
N LEU A 232 -11.20 -7.65 -6.98
CA LEU A 232 -10.32 -8.75 -7.36
C LEU A 232 -10.47 -9.95 -6.42
N LEU A 233 -10.41 -9.73 -5.11
CA LEU A 233 -10.53 -10.82 -4.14
C LEU A 233 -11.90 -11.48 -4.16
N TYR A 234 -12.95 -10.74 -4.55
CA TYR A 234 -14.28 -11.28 -4.74
C TYR A 234 -14.34 -12.19 -5.97
N GLN A 235 -13.65 -11.81 -7.07
CA GLN A 235 -13.52 -12.68 -8.26
C GLN A 235 -12.68 -13.93 -8.01
N LEU A 236 -11.78 -13.89 -7.02
CA LEU A 236 -10.98 -15.04 -6.59
C LEU A 236 -11.69 -15.88 -5.52
N ASP A 237 -12.97 -15.62 -5.23
CA ASP A 237 -13.76 -16.27 -4.18
C ASP A 237 -13.09 -16.24 -2.78
N PHE A 238 -12.20 -15.27 -2.55
CA PHE A 238 -11.47 -15.13 -1.29
C PHE A 238 -12.16 -14.17 -0.31
N ILE A 239 -12.91 -13.17 -0.80
CA ILE A 239 -13.70 -12.29 0.05
C ILE A 239 -15.15 -12.30 -0.40
N ALA A 240 -16.06 -12.42 0.56
CA ALA A 240 -17.50 -12.32 0.32
C ALA A 240 -18.12 -11.25 1.22
N VAL A 241 -19.32 -10.80 0.85
CA VAL A 241 -20.13 -9.88 1.65
C VAL A 241 -21.24 -10.68 2.31
N TRP A 242 -21.34 -10.55 3.63
CA TRP A 242 -22.32 -11.24 4.47
C TRP A 242 -23.11 -10.22 5.30
N GLU A 243 -24.38 -10.52 5.59
CA GLU A 243 -25.19 -9.70 6.50
C GLU A 243 -25.26 -10.32 7.91
N LEU A 244 -24.60 -9.68 8.87
CA LEU A 244 -24.59 -10.09 10.27
C LEU A 244 -25.42 -9.11 11.11
N ARG A 245 -26.58 -9.58 11.59
CA ARG A 245 -27.49 -8.80 12.46
C ARG A 245 -27.86 -7.43 11.88
N GLY A 246 -28.24 -7.39 10.60
CA GLY A 246 -28.63 -6.16 9.91
C GLY A 246 -27.47 -5.25 9.51
N ARG A 247 -26.22 -5.76 9.53
CA ARG A 247 -25.02 -5.03 9.09
C ARG A 247 -24.27 -5.84 8.06
N TYR A 248 -23.84 -5.20 6.98
CA TYR A 248 -22.98 -5.82 5.98
C TYR A 248 -21.53 -5.82 6.48
N CYS A 249 -20.92 -6.99 6.42
CA CYS A 249 -19.53 -7.25 6.79
C CYS A 249 -18.85 -8.05 5.67
N PHE A 250 -17.54 -8.13 5.72
CA PHE A 250 -16.76 -9.06 4.92
C PHE A 250 -16.55 -10.37 5.69
N THR A 251 -16.45 -11.45 4.93
CA THR A 251 -15.92 -12.73 5.38
C THR A 251 -14.85 -13.18 4.40
N LEU A 252 -13.81 -13.82 4.92
CA LEU A 252 -12.71 -14.34 4.13
C LEU A 252 -12.88 -15.84 3.88
N GLY A 253 -12.29 -16.31 2.78
CA GLY A 253 -12.04 -17.72 2.53
C GLY A 253 -11.04 -18.30 3.53
N SER A 254 -10.47 -19.46 3.21
CA SER A 254 -9.56 -20.11 4.14
C SER A 254 -8.33 -19.25 4.46
N LEU A 255 -8.05 -19.07 5.75
CA LEU A 255 -6.86 -18.35 6.24
C LEU A 255 -5.70 -19.32 6.57
N ASP A 256 -5.66 -20.49 5.94
CA ASP A 256 -4.47 -21.34 5.99
C ASP A 256 -3.38 -20.75 5.08
N SER A 257 -2.12 -20.96 5.46
CA SER A 257 -0.99 -20.34 4.76
C SER A 257 -0.91 -20.77 3.29
N GLN A 258 -1.39 -21.96 2.91
CA GLN A 258 -1.34 -22.44 1.53
C GLN A 258 -2.34 -21.68 0.65
N ASN A 259 -3.60 -21.60 1.07
CA ASN A 259 -4.63 -20.84 0.39
C ASN A 259 -4.26 -19.35 0.27
N LEU A 260 -3.68 -18.77 1.32
CA LEU A 260 -3.24 -17.37 1.28
C LEU A 260 -2.14 -17.14 0.22
N ILE A 261 -1.16 -18.06 0.11
CA ILE A 261 -0.14 -17.98 -0.96
C ILE A 261 -0.76 -18.11 -2.35
N GLU A 262 -1.71 -19.03 -2.54
CA GLU A 262 -2.37 -19.22 -3.83
C GLU A 262 -3.12 -17.95 -4.25
N VAL A 263 -3.82 -17.29 -3.32
CA VAL A 263 -4.47 -15.99 -3.57
C VAL A 263 -3.45 -14.90 -3.87
N MET A 264 -2.32 -14.86 -3.17
CA MET A 264 -1.22 -13.91 -3.44
C MET A 264 -0.64 -14.11 -4.85
N GLN A 265 -0.41 -15.35 -5.27
CA GLN A 265 0.07 -15.69 -6.60
C GLN A 265 -0.95 -15.30 -7.67
N ALA A 266 -2.25 -15.55 -7.43
CA ALA A 266 -3.32 -15.13 -8.32
C ALA A 266 -3.40 -13.60 -8.45
N CYS A 267 -3.22 -12.86 -7.34
CA CYS A 267 -3.13 -11.41 -7.34
C CYS A 267 -1.95 -10.89 -8.18
N ALA A 268 -0.76 -11.47 -8.00
CA ALA A 268 0.43 -11.09 -8.76
C ALA A 268 0.28 -11.40 -10.26
N LEU A 269 -0.30 -12.56 -10.59
CA LEU A 269 -0.62 -12.94 -11.97
C LEU A 269 -1.63 -11.97 -12.59
N HIS A 270 -2.63 -11.55 -11.82
CA HIS A 270 -3.62 -10.57 -12.26
C HIS A 270 -2.97 -9.22 -12.59
N ALA A 271 -2.07 -8.73 -11.74
CA ALA A 271 -1.30 -7.52 -12.04
C ALA A 271 -0.50 -7.66 -13.35
N GLU A 272 0.13 -8.82 -13.55
CA GLU A 272 0.90 -9.07 -14.77
C GLU A 272 0.03 -9.06 -16.03
N GLN A 273 -1.12 -9.73 -15.99
CA GLN A 273 -1.99 -9.92 -17.16
C GLN A 273 -2.88 -8.71 -17.45
N GLN A 274 -3.35 -8.02 -16.42
CA GLN A 274 -4.40 -7.00 -16.55
C GLN A 274 -3.88 -5.57 -16.41
N LEU A 275 -2.69 -5.38 -15.83
CA LEU A 275 -2.09 -4.05 -15.63
C LEU A 275 -0.76 -3.93 -16.40
N ASN A 276 0.24 -4.72 -16.02
CA ASN A 276 1.59 -4.62 -16.56
C ASN A 276 1.64 -4.89 -18.07
N THR A 277 1.10 -6.03 -18.52
CA THR A 277 1.14 -6.40 -19.95
C THR A 277 0.36 -5.41 -20.82
N PRO A 278 -0.89 -5.03 -20.49
CA PRO A 278 -1.63 -4.03 -21.28
C PRO A 278 -0.96 -2.66 -21.32
N GLU A 279 -0.40 -2.18 -20.20
CA GLU A 279 0.37 -0.93 -20.19
C GLU A 279 1.61 -1.01 -21.10
N MET A 280 2.32 -2.14 -21.06
CA MET A 280 3.54 -2.30 -21.85
C MET A 280 3.27 -2.58 -23.33
N ALA A 281 2.06 -3.02 -23.70
CA ALA A 281 1.67 -3.27 -25.08
C ALA A 281 1.52 -2.00 -25.93
N VAL A 282 1.38 -0.83 -25.28
CA VAL A 282 1.26 0.46 -25.96
C VAL A 282 2.48 1.36 -25.70
N ARG A 283 2.83 2.19 -26.69
CA ARG A 283 4.07 2.98 -26.68
C ARG A 283 3.90 4.39 -26.10
N SER A 284 2.77 5.04 -26.33
CA SER A 284 2.53 6.42 -25.88
C SER A 284 2.15 6.46 -24.39
N PRO A 285 2.72 7.38 -23.57
CA PRO A 285 2.30 7.57 -22.18
C PRO A 285 0.79 7.81 -22.01
N LEU A 286 0.17 8.52 -22.95
CA LEU A 286 -1.28 8.77 -22.94
C LEU A 286 -2.08 7.48 -23.16
N ASP A 287 -1.66 6.64 -24.12
CA ASP A 287 -2.35 5.37 -24.39
C ASP A 287 -2.22 4.41 -23.20
N ARG A 288 -1.07 4.41 -22.51
CA ARG A 288 -0.87 3.66 -21.26
C ARG A 288 -1.86 4.11 -20.19
N ALA A 289 -1.98 5.42 -20.01
CA ALA A 289 -2.92 6.01 -19.06
C ALA A 289 -4.38 5.67 -19.40
N ILE A 290 -4.74 5.65 -20.69
CA ILE A 290 -6.08 5.25 -21.14
C ILE A 290 -6.33 3.76 -20.86
N ALA A 291 -5.36 2.88 -21.10
CA ALA A 291 -5.49 1.45 -20.79
C ALA A 291 -5.74 1.20 -19.30
N ALA A 292 -4.96 1.87 -18.43
CA ALA A 292 -5.16 1.86 -16.99
C ALA A 292 -6.51 2.44 -16.55
N ALA A 293 -6.93 3.57 -17.13
CA ALA A 293 -8.24 4.17 -16.83
C ALA A 293 -9.39 3.23 -17.22
N ARG A 294 -9.27 2.50 -18.33
CA ARG A 294 -10.24 1.47 -18.74
C ARG A 294 -10.34 0.34 -17.72
N TYR A 295 -9.21 -0.12 -17.19
CA TYR A 295 -9.19 -1.14 -16.12
C TYR A 295 -10.02 -0.70 -14.91
N VAL A 296 -9.87 0.56 -14.48
CA VAL A 296 -10.62 1.13 -13.34
C VAL A 296 -12.11 1.25 -13.69
N ARG A 297 -12.42 1.83 -14.86
CA ARG A 297 -13.80 2.05 -15.30
C ARG A 297 -14.60 0.75 -15.38
N LEU A 298 -14.06 -0.28 -16.02
CA LEU A 298 -14.74 -1.57 -16.17
C LEU A 298 -15.18 -2.18 -14.83
N ARG A 299 -14.40 -1.93 -13.76
CA ARG A 299 -14.74 -2.41 -12.42
C ARG A 299 -15.81 -1.54 -11.78
N LEU A 300 -15.66 -0.22 -11.85
CA LEU A 300 -16.66 0.72 -11.31
C LEU A 300 -18.05 0.57 -11.96
N ASP A 301 -18.09 0.20 -13.25
CA ASP A 301 -19.32 -0.06 -13.99
C ASP A 301 -20.06 -1.33 -13.49
N HIS A 302 -19.44 -2.17 -12.66
CA HIS A 302 -20.06 -3.34 -12.05
C HIS A 302 -20.91 -2.96 -10.81
N HIS A 303 -22.04 -2.29 -11.06
CA HIS A 303 -22.89 -1.65 -10.05
C HIS A 303 -23.22 -2.52 -8.82
N THR A 304 -23.50 -3.82 -8.99
CA THR A 304 -23.81 -4.72 -7.87
C THR A 304 -22.66 -4.85 -6.87
N LEU A 305 -21.42 -4.95 -7.35
CA LEU A 305 -20.24 -5.08 -6.48
C LEU A 305 -19.89 -3.74 -5.84
N THR A 306 -20.05 -2.64 -6.59
CA THR A 306 -19.92 -1.28 -6.05
C THR A 306 -20.89 -1.04 -4.90
N GLN A 307 -22.16 -1.42 -5.06
CA GLN A 307 -23.16 -1.31 -4.00
C GLN A 307 -22.85 -2.19 -2.79
N ARG A 308 -22.46 -3.45 -3.00
CA ARG A 308 -22.07 -4.35 -1.90
C ARG A 308 -20.90 -3.81 -1.09
N PHE A 309 -19.86 -3.33 -1.76
CA PHE A 309 -18.72 -2.69 -1.10
C PHE A 309 -19.14 -1.44 -0.31
N ALA A 310 -19.94 -0.56 -0.94
CA ALA A 310 -20.44 0.65 -0.29
C ALA A 310 -21.27 0.33 0.97
N SER A 311 -22.11 -0.72 0.93
CA SER A 311 -22.89 -1.19 2.07
C SER A 311 -22.02 -1.63 3.24
N VAL A 312 -20.95 -2.41 2.99
CA VAL A 312 -19.99 -2.81 4.03
C VAL A 312 -19.25 -1.59 4.60
N MET A 313 -18.92 -0.63 3.75
CA MET A 313 -18.21 0.59 4.12
C MET A 313 -19.10 1.67 4.77
N ASN A 314 -20.38 1.37 5.09
CA ASN A 314 -21.45 2.32 5.43
C ASN A 314 -21.37 3.64 4.65
N GLN A 315 -21.04 3.57 3.36
CA GLN A 315 -21.21 4.72 2.50
C GLN A 315 -22.71 4.79 2.19
N GLN A 316 -23.36 5.89 2.56
CA GLN A 316 -24.72 6.13 2.10
C GLN A 316 -24.70 6.01 0.57
N ALA A 317 -25.58 5.18 0.01
CA ALA A 317 -25.78 5.19 -1.43
C ALA A 317 -26.06 6.64 -1.80
N ALA A 318 -25.21 7.26 -2.61
CA ALA A 318 -25.53 8.55 -3.19
C ALA A 318 -26.86 8.33 -3.90
N SER A 319 -27.94 8.85 -3.31
CA SER A 319 -29.23 8.88 -3.97
C SER A 319 -28.98 9.53 -5.31
N LYS A 320 -29.31 8.81 -6.39
CA LYS A 320 -29.52 9.44 -7.69
C LYS A 320 -30.75 10.34 -7.55
N GLU A 321 -30.61 11.44 -6.84
CA GLU A 321 -31.54 12.55 -6.88
C GLU A 321 -30.89 13.65 -7.71
N GLN A 322 -31.31 13.66 -8.98
CA GLN A 322 -31.46 14.83 -9.83
C GLN A 322 -30.18 15.62 -10.16
N SER A 323 -29.60 15.31 -11.32
CA SER A 323 -29.26 16.33 -12.33
C SER A 323 -29.32 15.74 -13.73
#